data_AF-A0A518CFT9-F1
#
_entry.id   AF-A0A518CFT9-F1
#
_cell.length_a   1.000
_cell.length_b   1.000
_cell.length_c   1.000
_cell.angle_alpha   90.00
_cell.angle_beta   90.00
_cell.angle_gamma   90.00
#
_symmetry.space_group_name_H-M   'P 1'
#
loop_
_entity.id
_entity.type
_entity.pdbx_description
1 polymer ?
#
loop_
_entity_poly.entity_id
_entity_poly.type
_entity_poly.pdbx_seq_one_letter_code
_entity_poly.pdbx_strand_id
1 'polypeptide(L)'
;MDEEAHVLQIVWFHRTTEILLLVFAGFTIVPWLFSLIGLGIPVRYLLIPFWCYILVSTVVVFRLSQLVYSTSIAILCGLLMLTVILGLPVLAIVNQKAVRVLKRQGLKPGPMGMSQSEARIQLRSLRKRDES
;
A
#
# COMPACT_ATOMS: atom_id res chain seq x y z
N MET A 1 -5.24 -22.51 -9.73
CA MET A 1 -5.19 -21.27 -10.54
C MET A 1 -5.56 -20.04 -9.72
N ASP A 2 -6.46 -20.17 -8.74
CA ASP A 2 -6.88 -19.06 -7.86
C ASP A 2 -5.77 -18.53 -6.94
N GLU A 3 -4.82 -19.38 -6.53
CA GLU A 3 -3.77 -19.00 -5.59
C GLU A 3 -2.75 -18.01 -6.20
N GLU A 4 -2.40 -18.16 -7.49
CA GLU A 4 -1.52 -17.21 -8.19
C GLU A 4 -2.18 -15.84 -8.35
N ALA A 5 -3.48 -15.80 -8.64
CA ALA A 5 -4.25 -14.56 -8.75
C ALA A 5 -4.29 -13.83 -7.40
N HIS A 6 -4.49 -14.57 -6.31
CA HIS A 6 -4.49 -14.03 -4.95
C HIS A 6 -3.13 -13.42 -4.58
N VAL A 7 -2.02 -14.10 -4.89
CA VAL A 7 -0.66 -13.59 -4.64
C VAL A 7 -0.38 -12.34 -5.47
N LEU A 8 -0.71 -12.36 -6.76
CA LEU A 8 -0.51 -11.22 -7.66
C LEU A 8 -1.29 -9.99 -7.20
N GLN A 9 -2.48 -10.18 -6.65
CA GLN A 9 -3.32 -9.12 -6.12
C GLN A 9 -2.70 -8.50 -4.86
N ILE A 10 -2.16 -9.31 -3.94
CA ILE A 10 -1.46 -8.81 -2.74
C ILE A 10 -0.20 -8.03 -3.12
N VAL A 11 0.56 -8.53 -4.10
CA VAL A 11 1.79 -7.86 -4.57
C VAL A 11 1.49 -6.54 -5.27
N TRP A 12 0.48 -6.51 -6.14
CA TRP A 12 0.01 -5.27 -6.78
C TRP A 12 -0.33 -4.24 -5.72
N PHE A 13 -1.02 -4.69 -4.68
CA PHE A 13 -1.49 -3.84 -3.62
C PHE A 13 -0.38 -3.22 -2.77
N HIS A 14 0.63 -4.03 -2.38
CA HIS A 14 1.80 -3.53 -1.66
C HIS A 14 2.44 -2.36 -2.43
N ARG A 15 2.64 -2.53 -3.73
CA ARG A 15 3.21 -1.49 -4.59
C ARG A 15 2.34 -0.24 -4.70
N THR A 16 1.01 -0.38 -4.78
CA THR A 16 0.08 0.76 -4.74
C THR A 16 0.17 1.51 -3.42
N THR A 17 0.35 0.78 -2.31
CA THR A 17 0.47 1.34 -0.96
C THR A 17 1.75 2.16 -0.82
N GLU A 18 2.86 1.66 -1.35
CA GLU A 18 4.15 2.34 -1.36
C GLU A 18 4.11 3.62 -2.23
N ILE A 19 3.48 3.57 -3.41
CA ILE A 19 3.27 4.74 -4.26
C ILE A 19 2.43 5.80 -3.54
N LEU A 20 1.34 5.40 -2.89
CA LEU A 20 0.52 6.30 -2.07
C LEU A 20 1.32 6.95 -0.94
N LEU A 21 2.22 6.20 -0.31
CA LEU A 21 3.06 6.72 0.78
C LEU A 21 4.08 7.73 0.24
N LEU A 22 4.70 7.45 -0.91
CA LEU A 22 5.59 8.40 -1.60
C LEU A 22 4.87 9.67 -2.05
N VAL A 23 3.66 9.54 -2.60
CA VAL A 23 2.83 10.69 -2.99
C VAL A 23 2.49 11.55 -1.78
N PHE A 24 2.12 10.94 -0.65
CA PHE A 24 1.86 11.66 0.59
C PHE A 24 3.10 12.36 1.15
N ALA A 25 4.23 11.65 1.19
CA ALA A 25 5.50 12.22 1.61
C ALA A 25 5.88 13.42 0.73
N GLY A 26 5.74 13.30 -0.59
CA GLY A 26 5.91 14.44 -1.51
C GLY A 26 4.95 15.59 -1.19
N PHE A 27 3.68 15.30 -0.94
CA PHE A 27 2.68 16.31 -0.65
C PHE A 27 2.86 17.03 0.69
N THR A 28 3.52 16.38 1.66
CA THR A 28 3.79 16.94 2.99
C THR A 28 5.14 17.63 3.05
N ILE A 29 6.17 17.07 2.41
CA ILE A 29 7.55 17.56 2.44
C ILE A 29 7.75 18.70 1.44
N VAL A 30 7.23 18.61 0.21
CA VAL A 30 7.46 19.62 -0.84
C VAL A 30 6.93 21.00 -0.46
N PRO A 31 5.72 21.15 0.11
CA PRO A 31 5.24 22.47 0.55
C PRO A 31 6.05 23.03 1.71
N TRP A 32 6.50 22.16 2.63
CA TRP A 32 7.35 22.55 3.75
C TRP A 32 8.71 23.07 3.25
N LEU A 33 9.29 22.41 2.25
CA LEU A 33 10.53 22.81 1.59
C LEU A 33 10.37 24.12 0.80
N PHE A 34 9.26 24.28 0.06
CA PHE A 34 8.95 25.52 -0.67
C PHE A 34 8.72 26.71 0.28
N SER A 35 8.08 26.47 1.43
CA SER A 35 7.90 27.47 2.48
C SER A 35 9.24 27.95 3.05
N LEU A 36 10.25 27.08 3.16
CA LEU A 36 11.60 27.45 3.59
C LEU A 36 12.33 28.34 2.56
N ILE A 37 12.03 28.17 1.27
CA ILE A 37 12.66 28.93 0.16
C ILE A 37 11.95 30.29 -0.03
N GLY A 38 10.85 30.56 0.67
CA GLY A 38 10.10 31.83 0.57
C GLY A 38 9.24 31.95 -0.69
N LEU A 39 9.13 30.89 -1.49
CA LEU A 39 8.15 30.77 -2.57
C LEU A 39 6.79 30.46 -1.93
N GLY A 40 6.02 31.51 -1.64
CA GLY A 40 4.67 31.41 -1.09
C GLY A 40 3.71 30.74 -2.07
N ILE A 41 3.65 29.41 -2.06
CA ILE A 41 2.61 28.67 -2.79
C ILE A 41 1.27 28.95 -2.11
N PRO A 42 0.24 29.43 -2.85
CA PRO A 42 -1.07 29.66 -2.27
C PRO A 42 -1.64 28.33 -1.75
N VAL A 43 -1.98 28.28 -0.45
CA VAL A 43 -2.51 27.10 0.25
C VAL A 43 -3.70 26.46 -0.49
N ARG A 44 -4.44 27.26 -1.25
CA ARG A 44 -5.58 26.84 -2.09
C ARG A 44 -5.22 25.80 -3.16
N TYR A 45 -4.01 25.85 -3.72
CA TYR A 45 -3.56 24.87 -4.72
C TYR A 45 -3.15 23.53 -4.11
N LEU A 46 -2.87 23.48 -2.80
CA LEU A 46 -2.56 22.25 -2.07
C LEU A 46 -3.81 21.51 -1.59
N LEU A 47 -4.94 22.20 -1.41
CA LEU A 47 -6.17 21.59 -0.92
C LEU A 47 -6.79 20.58 -1.91
N ILE A 48 -6.83 20.92 -3.20
CA ILE A 48 -7.50 20.08 -4.22
C ILE A 48 -6.82 18.70 -4.38
N PRO A 49 -5.49 18.62 -4.56
CA PRO A 49 -4.85 17.32 -4.73
C PRO A 49 -4.79 16.53 -3.41
N PHE A 50 -4.79 17.21 -2.27
CA PHE A 50 -4.86 16.58 -0.95
C PHE A 50 -6.19 15.82 -0.73
N TRP A 51 -7.33 16.42 -1.12
CA TRP A 51 -8.62 15.74 -1.07
C TRP A 51 -8.71 14.55 -2.04
N CYS A 52 -8.18 14.71 -3.26
CA CYS A 52 -8.05 13.60 -4.21
C CYS A 52 -7.20 12.45 -3.62
N TYR A 53 -6.08 12.78 -2.98
CA TYR A 53 -5.23 11.79 -2.32
C TYR A 53 -5.98 11.00 -1.26
N ILE A 54 -6.69 11.68 -0.34
CA ILE A 54 -7.46 11.01 0.73
C ILE A 54 -8.51 10.05 0.16
N LEU A 55 -9.26 10.49 -0.86
CA LEU A 55 -10.28 9.65 -1.49
C LEU A 55 -9.68 8.40 -2.14
N VAL A 56 -8.64 8.57 -2.96
CA VAL A 56 -7.98 7.44 -3.64
C VAL A 56 -7.36 6.48 -2.62
N SER A 57 -6.66 7.02 -1.64
CA SER A 57 -6.05 6.28 -0.54
C SER A 57 -7.07 5.42 0.22
N THR A 58 -8.21 6.00 0.57
CA THR A 58 -9.30 5.31 1.29
C THR A 58 -9.90 4.18 0.48
N VAL A 59 -10.21 4.41 -0.80
CA VAL A 59 -10.77 3.39 -1.69
C VAL A 59 -9.81 2.21 -1.85
N VAL A 60 -8.53 2.53 -2.04
CA VAL A 60 -7.46 1.54 -2.13
C VAL A 60 -7.47 0.72 -0.83
N VAL A 61 -7.23 1.30 0.34
CA VAL A 61 -7.13 0.51 1.59
C VAL A 61 -8.40 -0.21 1.97
N PHE A 62 -9.57 0.32 1.63
CA PHE A 62 -10.83 -0.38 1.80
C PHE A 62 -10.85 -1.69 0.99
N ARG A 63 -10.45 -1.64 -0.29
CA ARG A 63 -10.29 -2.84 -1.13
C ARG A 63 -9.23 -3.80 -0.58
N LEU A 64 -8.10 -3.31 -0.05
CA LEU A 64 -7.08 -4.18 0.57
C LEU A 64 -7.63 -4.94 1.76
N SER A 65 -8.31 -4.20 2.62
CA SER A 65 -8.73 -4.73 3.90
C SER A 65 -9.86 -5.72 3.71
N GLN A 66 -10.72 -5.55 2.68
CA GLN A 66 -11.66 -6.60 2.25
C GLN A 66 -10.97 -7.88 1.76
N LEU A 67 -9.78 -7.78 1.17
CA LEU A 67 -9.01 -8.93 0.68
C LEU A 67 -8.21 -9.64 1.76
N VAL A 68 -7.68 -8.90 2.74
CA VAL A 68 -6.74 -9.40 3.75
C VAL A 68 -7.42 -9.66 5.10
N TYR A 69 -8.60 -9.09 5.32
CA TYR A 69 -9.38 -9.19 6.55
C TYR A 69 -10.88 -9.37 6.28
N SER A 70 -11.63 -9.67 7.34
CA SER A 70 -13.09 -9.64 7.32
C SER A 70 -13.60 -8.21 7.06
N THR A 71 -14.76 -8.12 6.39
CA THR A 71 -15.44 -6.88 5.99
C THR A 71 -15.55 -5.85 7.12
N SER A 72 -15.68 -6.31 8.37
CA SER A 72 -15.77 -5.46 9.57
C SER A 72 -14.48 -4.67 9.84
N ILE A 73 -13.32 -5.28 9.61
CA ILE A 73 -12.00 -4.64 9.80
C ILE A 73 -11.69 -3.72 8.61
N ALA A 74 -12.25 -4.00 7.43
CA ALA A 74 -12.16 -3.11 6.28
C ALA A 74 -12.88 -1.79 6.50
N ILE A 75 -14.08 -1.85 7.06
CA ILE A 75 -14.85 -0.66 7.44
C ILE A 75 -14.09 0.13 8.52
N LEU A 76 -13.55 -0.55 9.53
CA LEU A 76 -12.78 0.10 10.60
C LEU A 76 -11.50 0.78 10.07
N CYS A 77 -10.74 0.11 9.18
CA CYS A 77 -9.58 0.69 8.52
C CYS A 77 -9.94 1.88 7.64
N GLY A 78 -11.05 1.80 6.88
CA GLY A 78 -11.55 2.90 6.07
C GLY A 78 -11.93 4.12 6.90
N LEU A 79 -12.52 3.89 8.08
CA LEU A 79 -12.87 4.96 9.02
C LEU A 79 -11.62 5.59 9.67
N LEU A 80 -10.62 4.79 10.04
CA LEU A 80 -9.35 5.30 10.56
C LEU A 80 -8.55 6.06 9.49
N MET A 81 -8.70 5.72 8.22
CA MET A 81 -8.08 6.41 7.08
C MET A 81 -8.59 7.84 6.88
N LEU A 82 -9.86 8.09 7.19
CA LEU A 82 -10.44 9.45 7.21
C LEU A 82 -9.72 10.36 8.22
N THR A 83 -9.08 9.77 9.24
CA THR A 83 -8.21 10.50 10.16
C THR A 83 -6.78 10.48 9.59
N VAL A 84 -6.35 11.60 8.99
CA VAL A 84 -5.03 11.76 8.33
C VAL A 84 -3.87 11.25 9.19
N ILE A 85 -3.93 11.46 10.52
CA ILE A 85 -2.89 11.05 11.48
C ILE A 85 -2.85 9.53 11.67
N LEU A 86 -4.00 8.84 11.60
CA LEU A 86 -4.11 7.40 11.79
C LEU A 86 -3.99 6.61 10.49
N GLY A 87 -4.12 7.27 9.33
CA GLY A 87 -3.98 6.64 8.02
C GLY A 87 -2.61 6.00 7.78
N LEU A 88 -1.51 6.66 8.16
CA LEU A 88 -0.14 6.12 8.00
C LEU A 88 0.12 4.85 8.81
N PRO A 89 -0.12 4.81 10.14
CA PRO A 89 0.12 3.62 10.92
C PRO A 89 -0.78 2.46 10.48
N VAL A 90 -2.04 2.74 10.07
CA VAL A 90 -2.91 1.71 9.49
C VAL A 90 -2.32 1.17 8.19
N LEU A 91 -1.84 2.04 7.28
CA LEU A 91 -1.16 1.62 6.05
C LEU A 91 0.01 0.67 6.35
N ALA A 92 0.85 1.04 7.31
CA ALA A 92 2.02 0.25 7.69
C ALA A 92 1.61 -1.11 8.28
N ILE A 93 0.58 -1.15 9.13
CA ILE A 93 0.08 -2.40 9.73
C ILE A 93 -0.47 -3.35 8.66
N VAL A 94 -1.30 -2.83 7.73
CA VAL A 94 -1.86 -3.70 6.69
C VAL A 94 -0.76 -4.17 5.73
N ASN A 95 0.22 -3.31 5.42
CA ASN A 95 1.36 -3.68 4.60
C ASN A 95 2.22 -4.79 5.25
N GLN A 96 2.53 -4.66 6.54
CA GLN A 96 3.23 -5.70 7.29
C GLN A 96 2.46 -7.03 7.28
N LYS A 97 1.13 -6.99 7.32
CA LYS A 97 0.34 -8.22 7.26
C LYS A 97 0.37 -8.85 5.86
N ALA A 98 0.30 -8.06 4.79
CA ALA A 98 0.47 -8.55 3.42
C ALA A 98 1.82 -9.30 3.26
N VAL A 99 2.90 -8.73 3.80
CA VAL A 99 4.23 -9.37 3.82
C VAL A 99 4.23 -10.68 4.63
N ARG A 100 3.53 -10.74 5.77
CA ARG A 100 3.40 -11.99 6.55
C ARG A 100 2.62 -13.06 5.80
N VAL A 101 1.58 -12.70 5.05
CA VAL A 101 0.81 -13.65 4.22
C VAL A 101 1.70 -14.23 3.11
N LEU A 102 2.48 -13.41 2.40
CA LEU A 102 3.45 -13.91 1.42
C LEU A 102 4.49 -14.85 2.05
N LYS A 103 5.03 -14.50 3.23
CA LYS A 103 5.98 -15.36 3.96
C LYS A 103 5.38 -16.72 4.35
N ARG A 104 4.09 -16.78 4.65
CA ARG A 104 3.39 -18.04 4.96
C ARG A 104 3.24 -18.94 3.73
N GLN A 105 3.22 -18.38 2.53
CA GLN A 105 3.19 -19.13 1.26
C GLN A 105 4.60 -19.47 0.73
N GLY A 106 5.64 -19.36 1.55
CA GLY A 106 7.03 -19.71 1.19
C GLY A 106 7.76 -18.65 0.35
N LEU A 107 7.12 -17.52 0.04
CA LEU A 107 7.74 -16.41 -0.66
C LEU A 107 8.57 -15.57 0.31
N LYS A 108 9.73 -15.09 -0.15
CA LYS A 108 10.60 -14.19 0.62
C LYS A 108 10.54 -12.77 0.04
N PRO A 109 9.49 -11.99 0.38
CA PRO A 109 9.47 -10.57 0.03
C PRO A 109 10.53 -9.79 0.82
N GLY A 110 11.21 -8.88 0.14
CA GLY A 110 12.18 -7.97 0.76
C GLY A 110 11.52 -6.93 1.66
N PRO A 111 12.31 -6.11 2.38
CA PRO A 111 11.79 -5.06 3.27
C PRO A 111 10.98 -3.98 2.52
N MET A 112 11.25 -3.75 1.23
CA MET A 112 10.47 -2.88 0.34
C MET A 112 9.38 -3.62 -0.44
N GLY A 113 9.05 -4.85 -0.05
CA GLY A 113 8.14 -5.69 -0.81
C GLY A 113 8.82 -6.52 -1.88
N MET A 114 8.00 -7.01 -2.81
CA MET A 114 8.40 -7.95 -3.84
C MET A 114 7.71 -7.54 -5.13
N SER A 115 8.41 -7.53 -6.26
CA SER A 115 7.76 -7.19 -7.53
C SER A 115 6.91 -8.35 -8.06
N GLN A 116 5.92 -8.07 -8.91
CA GLN A 116 5.11 -9.13 -9.53
C GLN A 116 5.96 -10.10 -10.35
N SER A 117 7.04 -9.63 -11.00
CA SER A 117 7.93 -10.51 -11.76
C SER A 117 8.72 -11.41 -10.81
N GLU A 118 9.22 -10.86 -9.71
CA GLU A 118 9.97 -11.57 -8.69
C GLU A 118 9.10 -12.63 -7.98
N ALA A 119 7.84 -12.30 -7.67
CA ALA A 119 6.87 -13.23 -7.11
C ALA A 119 6.61 -14.42 -8.05
N ARG A 120 6.45 -14.16 -9.36
CA ARG A 120 6.28 -15.21 -10.37
C ARG A 120 7.52 -16.09 -10.52
N ILE A 121 8.72 -15.51 -10.44
CA ILE A 121 9.98 -16.25 -10.53
C ILE A 121 10.12 -17.19 -9.32
N GLN A 122 9.87 -16.71 -8.10
CA GLN A 122 9.91 -17.55 -6.91
C GLN A 122 8.83 -18.65 -6.92
N LEU A 123 7.60 -18.35 -7.34
CA LEU A 123 6.53 -19.35 -7.49
C LEU A 123 6.93 -20.48 -8.44
N ARG A 124 7.53 -20.16 -9.60
CA ARG A 124 8.04 -21.19 -10.53
C ARG A 124 9.16 -22.02 -9.91
N SER A 125 10.02 -21.41 -9.11
CA SER A 125 11.13 -22.11 -8.45
C SER A 125 10.63 -23.06 -7.35
N LEU A 126 9.57 -22.68 -6.63
CA LEU A 126 8.92 -23.52 -5.63
C LEU A 126 8.22 -24.71 -6.30
N ARG A 127 7.42 -24.45 -7.35
CA ARG A 127 6.73 -25.51 -8.09
C ARG A 127 7.70 -26.53 -8.69
N LYS A 128 8.82 -26.09 -9.27
CA LYS A 128 9.86 -27.00 -9.78
C LYS A 128 10.51 -27.88 -8.71
N ARG A 129 10.52 -27.42 -7.45
CA ARG A 129 11.08 -28.17 -6.32
C ARG A 129 10.10 -29.21 -5.79
N ASP A 130 8.80 -28.96 -5.89
CA ASP A 130 7.77 -29.93 -5.52
C ASP A 130 7.58 -31.02 -6.60
N GLU A 131 7.99 -30.75 -7.83
CA GLU A 131 7.96 -31.70 -8.96
C GLU A 131 9.22 -32.59 -9.07
N SER A 132 10.24 -32.40 -8.20
CA SER A 132 11.49 -33.19 -8.15
C SER A 132 11.59 -34.08 -6.93
#